data_AF-A0A117Q4K6-F1
#
_entry.id   AF-A0A117Q4K6-F1
#
_cell.length_a   1.000
_cell.length_b   1.000
_cell.length_c   1.000
_cell.angle_alpha   90.00
_cell.angle_beta   90.00
_cell.angle_gamma   90.00
#
_symmetry.space_group_name_H-M   'P 1'
#
loop_
_entity.id
_entity.type
_entity.pdbx_description
1 polymer ?
#
loop_
_entity_poly.entity_id
_entity_poly.type
_entity_poly.pdbx_seq_one_letter_code
_entity_poly.pdbx_strand_id
1 'polypeptide(L)'
;MANIYNSVGGRKLSKVIALNEGVQAELEARTFEIAVRAEEILQQHRADGHSEILIEEGKVDKYVILSDDRGQRAAMSIEYGRKASVVVRKDKHGNEFLDVVPEMDGLYVLATASNLPKKRKGKVKVD
;
A
#
# COMPACT_ATOMS: atom_id res chain seq x y z
N MET A 1 -4.81 -6.06 -43.23
CA MET A 1 -5.27 -6.64 -41.95
C MET A 1 -4.03 -7.10 -41.19
N ALA A 2 -3.82 -6.66 -39.96
CA ALA A 2 -2.67 -7.10 -39.16
C ALA A 2 -3.01 -8.43 -38.46
N ASN A 3 -2.16 -9.44 -38.64
CA ASN A 3 -2.29 -10.71 -37.91
C ASN A 3 -1.77 -10.52 -36.48
N ILE A 4 -2.66 -10.60 -35.49
CA ILE A 4 -2.30 -10.55 -34.08
C ILE A 4 -2.11 -11.99 -33.59
N TYR A 5 -0.88 -12.34 -33.21
CA TYR A 5 -0.58 -13.64 -32.62
C TYR A 5 -0.97 -13.65 -31.14
N ASN A 6 -1.89 -14.52 -30.74
CA ASN A 6 -2.34 -14.59 -29.34
C ASN A 6 -1.36 -15.37 -28.43
N SER A 7 -0.37 -16.07 -29.01
CA SER A 7 0.61 -16.88 -28.28
C SER A 7 1.92 -17.03 -29.03
N VAL A 8 3.03 -17.16 -28.29
CA VAL A 8 4.37 -17.44 -28.80
C VAL A 8 4.99 -18.57 -27.95
N GLY A 9 5.48 -19.63 -28.59
CA GLY A 9 6.13 -20.75 -27.88
C GLY A 9 5.26 -21.41 -26.80
N GLY A 10 3.94 -21.52 -27.04
CA GLY A 10 2.98 -22.12 -26.08
C GLY A 10 2.59 -21.21 -24.91
N ARG A 11 3.07 -19.95 -24.86
CA ARG A 11 2.70 -18.95 -23.84
C ARG A 11 1.81 -17.88 -24.44
N LYS A 12 0.87 -17.35 -23.65
CA LYS A 12 0.06 -16.18 -24.04
C LYS A 12 0.99 -15.00 -24.36
N LEU A 13 0.74 -14.30 -25.46
CA LEU A 13 1.57 -13.17 -25.89
C LEU A 13 1.73 -12.12 -24.78
N SER A 14 0.66 -11.81 -24.04
CA SER A 14 0.69 -10.87 -22.91
C SER A 14 1.70 -11.26 -21.82
N LYS A 15 1.82 -12.56 -21.53
CA LYS A 15 2.78 -13.05 -20.53
C LYS A 15 4.23 -12.97 -21.05
N VAL A 16 4.43 -13.16 -22.36
CA VAL A 16 5.76 -13.00 -22.98
C VAL A 16 6.18 -11.53 -22.94
N ILE A 17 5.26 -10.61 -23.22
CA ILE A 17 5.52 -9.17 -23.12
C ILE A 17 5.79 -8.77 -21.67
N ALA A 18 4.97 -9.24 -20.72
CA ALA A 18 5.16 -8.91 -19.31
C ALA A 18 6.50 -9.39 -18.76
N LEU A 19 6.97 -10.57 -19.19
CA LEU A 19 8.27 -11.14 -18.81
C LEU A 19 9.44 -10.62 -19.66
N ASN A 20 9.21 -9.67 -20.57
CA ASN A 20 10.29 -9.08 -21.33
C ASN A 20 11.24 -8.32 -20.40
N GLU A 21 12.54 -8.45 -20.63
CA GLU A 21 13.58 -7.84 -19.79
C GLU A 21 13.42 -6.32 -19.68
N GLY A 22 13.12 -5.62 -20.78
CA GLY A 22 12.90 -4.17 -20.76
C GLY A 22 11.67 -3.76 -19.95
N VAL A 23 10.62 -4.59 -19.96
CA VAL A 23 9.42 -4.36 -19.14
C VAL A 23 9.72 -4.56 -17.66
N GLN A 24 10.42 -5.65 -17.32
CA GLN A 24 10.79 -5.93 -15.93
C GLN A 24 11.77 -4.89 -15.36
N ALA A 25 12.73 -4.43 -16.16
CA ALA A 25 13.66 -3.37 -15.78
C ALA A 25 12.94 -2.03 -15.52
N GLU A 26 11.98 -1.64 -16.36
CA GLU A 26 11.18 -0.43 -16.11
C GLU A 26 10.30 -0.60 -14.87
N LEU A 27 9.68 -1.76 -14.65
CA LEU A 27 8.92 -2.04 -13.43
C LEU A 27 9.80 -1.91 -12.19
N GLU A 28 11.04 -2.41 -12.23
CA GLU A 28 12.00 -2.28 -11.13
C GLU A 28 12.37 -0.81 -10.86
N ALA A 29 12.72 -0.06 -11.90
CA ALA A 29 13.06 1.36 -11.78
C ALA A 29 11.90 2.16 -11.18
N ARG A 30 10.67 1.92 -11.64
CA ARG A 30 9.46 2.58 -11.13
C ARG A 30 9.14 2.19 -9.69
N THR A 31 9.25 0.90 -9.37
CA THR A 31 8.99 0.40 -8.02
C THR A 31 9.97 1.02 -7.03
N PHE A 32 11.26 1.08 -7.39
CA PHE A 32 12.29 1.71 -6.58
C PHE A 32 12.02 3.22 -6.40
N GLU A 33 11.72 3.94 -7.48
CA GLU A 33 11.39 5.37 -7.45
C GLU A 33 10.22 5.66 -6.49
N ILE A 34 9.15 4.86 -6.57
CA ILE A 34 7.98 5.00 -5.71
C ILE A 34 8.32 4.65 -4.26
N ALA A 35 9.08 3.58 -4.01
CA ALA A 35 9.45 3.15 -2.67
C ALA A 35 10.28 4.22 -1.95
N VAL A 36 11.29 4.79 -2.61
CA VAL A 36 12.13 5.85 -2.02
C VAL A 36 11.30 7.09 -1.68
N ARG A 37 10.39 7.51 -2.57
CA ARG A 37 9.46 8.63 -2.28
C ARG A 37 8.55 8.31 -1.10
N ALA A 38 8.01 7.09 -1.05
CA ALA A 38 7.13 6.67 0.03
C ALA A 38 7.89 6.65 1.37
N GLU A 39 9.14 6.20 1.39
CA GLU A 39 9.99 6.25 2.57
C GLU A 39 10.26 7.67 3.02
N GLU A 40 10.57 8.58 2.09
CA GLU A 40 10.80 9.99 2.40
C GLU A 40 9.56 10.62 3.05
N ILE A 41 8.38 10.44 2.44
CA ILE A 41 7.12 10.95 2.98
C ILE A 41 6.85 10.36 4.37
N LEU A 42 7.04 9.04 4.52
CA LEU A 42 6.82 8.37 5.79
C LEU A 42 7.77 8.89 6.88
N GLN A 43 9.04 9.15 6.55
CA GLN A 43 10.04 9.72 7.47
C GLN A 43 9.70 11.15 7.88
N GLN A 44 9.25 12.00 6.95
CA GLN A 44 8.83 13.38 7.25
C GLN A 44 7.67 13.45 8.25
N HIS A 45 6.83 12.41 8.28
CA HIS A 45 5.67 12.31 9.17
C HIS A 45 5.90 11.38 10.38
N ARG A 46 7.08 10.78 10.53
CA ARG A 46 7.40 9.91 11.66
C ARG A 46 7.71 10.74 12.90
N ALA A 47 6.89 10.59 13.94
CA ALA A 47 7.23 10.97 15.30
C ALA A 47 7.80 9.79 16.11
N ASP A 48 7.28 8.56 15.95
CA ASP A 48 7.76 7.30 16.58
C ASP A 48 6.97 6.08 16.02
N GLY A 49 7.11 5.78 14.72
CA GLY A 49 6.30 4.77 14.03
C GLY A 49 7.05 3.50 13.63
N HIS A 50 6.46 2.32 13.90
CA HIS A 50 6.93 1.00 13.45
C HIS A 50 6.58 0.67 11.99
N SER A 51 5.85 1.56 11.32
CA SER A 51 5.42 1.38 9.94
C SER A 51 6.58 1.52 8.98
N GLU A 52 6.63 0.76 7.89
CA GLU A 52 7.73 0.73 6.93
C GLU A 52 7.24 0.53 5.50
N ILE A 53 8.11 0.85 4.54
CA ILE A 53 7.88 0.56 3.12
C ILE A 53 8.56 -0.75 2.77
N LEU A 54 7.83 -1.65 2.12
CA LEU A 54 8.32 -2.92 1.64
C LEU A 54 8.13 -3.01 0.13
N ILE A 55 9.01 -3.75 -0.53
CA ILE A 55 8.87 -4.12 -1.94
C ILE A 55 8.63 -5.63 -2.00
N GLU A 56 7.58 -6.05 -2.69
CA GLU A 56 7.34 -7.46 -3.02
C GLU A 56 7.32 -7.66 -4.53
N GLU A 57 7.84 -8.80 -4.97
CA GLU A 57 7.88 -9.19 -6.37
C GLU A 57 6.98 -10.41 -6.63
N GLY A 58 6.03 -10.22 -7.54
CA GLY A 58 5.24 -11.28 -8.13
C GLY A 58 5.91 -11.85 -9.38
N LYS A 59 5.20 -12.70 -10.13
CA LYS A 59 5.75 -13.31 -11.35
C LYS A 59 5.96 -12.33 -12.50
N VAL A 60 5.19 -11.25 -12.52
CA VAL A 60 5.22 -10.20 -13.56
C VAL A 60 5.01 -8.80 -12.99
N ASP A 61 4.60 -8.72 -11.72
CA ASP A 61 4.19 -7.49 -11.04
C ASP A 61 5.16 -7.20 -9.91
N LYS A 62 5.34 -5.93 -9.57
CA LYS A 62 6.08 -5.48 -8.39
C LYS A 62 5.17 -4.57 -7.57
N TYR A 63 5.24 -4.71 -6.25
CA TYR A 63 4.37 -4.01 -5.30
C TYR A 63 5.20 -3.14 -4.37
N VAL A 64 4.72 -1.93 -4.10
CA VAL A 64 5.20 -1.09 -2.99
C VAL A 64 4.14 -1.10 -1.90
N ILE A 65 4.53 -1.51 -0.71
CA ILE A 65 3.62 -1.82 0.40
C ILE A 65 3.94 -0.91 1.57
N LEU A 66 2.93 -0.24 2.11
CA LEU A 66 3.00 0.39 3.43
C LEU A 66 2.58 -0.66 4.47
N SER A 67 3.54 -1.17 5.25
CA SER A 67 3.26 -2.09 6.36
C SER A 67 3.28 -1.35 7.70
N ASP A 68 2.42 -1.77 8.62
CA ASP A 68 2.46 -1.39 10.04
C ASP A 68 2.36 -2.63 10.92
N ASP A 69 2.88 -3.76 10.46
CA ASP A 69 2.72 -5.06 11.14
C ASP A 69 3.44 -5.13 12.49
N ARG A 70 4.55 -4.40 12.62
CA ARG A 70 5.28 -4.22 13.88
C ARG A 70 4.61 -3.19 14.81
N GLY A 71 3.64 -2.43 14.29
CA GLY A 71 2.90 -1.40 15.01
C GLY A 71 1.51 -1.86 15.42
N GLN A 72 0.52 -0.99 15.18
CA GLN A 72 -0.88 -1.25 15.53
C GLN A 72 -1.65 -1.90 14.36
N ARG A 73 -0.95 -2.34 13.31
CA ARG A 73 -1.55 -2.79 12.04
C ARG A 73 -2.46 -1.72 11.46
N ALA A 74 -2.03 -0.46 11.59
CA ALA A 74 -2.81 0.73 11.26
C ALA A 74 -2.48 1.33 9.89
N ALA A 75 -1.81 0.60 9.00
CA ALA A 75 -1.38 1.09 7.67
C ALA A 75 -2.51 1.78 6.88
N MET A 76 -3.73 1.24 6.94
CA MET A 76 -4.88 1.82 6.27
C MET A 76 -5.31 3.17 6.88
N SER A 77 -5.19 3.32 8.20
CA SER A 77 -5.42 4.61 8.86
C SER A 77 -4.30 5.58 8.55
N ILE A 78 -3.05 5.13 8.46
CA ILE A 78 -1.91 5.96 8.08
C ILE A 78 -2.10 6.52 6.66
N GLU A 79 -2.51 5.67 5.71
CA GLU A 79 -2.70 6.09 4.32
C GLU A 79 -3.90 7.04 4.15
N TYR A 80 -5.07 6.67 4.67
CA TYR A 80 -6.34 7.36 4.35
C TYR A 80 -6.95 8.17 5.49
N GLY A 81 -6.34 8.12 6.67
CA GLY A 81 -6.90 8.69 7.89
C GLY A 81 -7.95 7.80 8.53
N ARG A 82 -8.44 8.24 9.68
CA ARG A 82 -9.55 7.61 10.42
C ARG A 82 -10.33 8.67 11.17
N LYS A 83 -11.62 8.44 11.37
CA LYS A 83 -12.42 9.22 12.32
C LYS A 83 -12.17 8.75 13.75
N ALA A 84 -12.49 9.59 14.72
CA ALA A 84 -12.51 9.19 16.11
C ALA A 84 -13.49 8.03 16.31
N SER A 85 -13.11 7.05 17.14
CA SER A 85 -13.96 5.90 17.47
C SER A 85 -13.72 5.45 18.90
N VAL A 86 -14.76 4.93 19.54
CA VAL A 86 -14.67 4.34 20.87
C VAL A 86 -14.49 2.83 20.71
N VAL A 87 -13.47 2.29 21.34
CA VAL A 87 -13.16 0.86 21.32
C VAL A 87 -13.13 0.32 22.75
N VAL A 88 -13.57 -0.92 22.92
CA VAL A 88 -13.43 -1.61 24.21
C VAL A 88 -12.05 -2.24 24.27
N ARG A 89 -11.27 -1.90 25.30
CA ARG A 89 -9.96 -2.50 25.57
C ARG A 89 -9.98 -3.24 26.89
N LYS A 90 -9.12 -4.25 27.01
CA LYS A 90 -8.89 -4.97 28.25
C LYS A 90 -7.64 -4.45 28.94
N ASP A 91 -7.74 -4.19 30.23
CA ASP A 91 -6.59 -3.89 31.07
C ASP A 91 -5.77 -5.16 31.39
N LYS A 92 -4.66 -5.00 32.13
CA LYS A 92 -3.81 -6.11 32.57
C LYS A 92 -4.49 -7.07 33.56
N HIS A 93 -5.66 -6.71 34.08
CA HIS A 93 -6.44 -7.46 35.06
C HIS A 93 -7.71 -8.10 34.44
N GLY A 94 -7.92 -7.93 33.12
CA GLY A 94 -9.05 -8.49 32.40
C GLY A 94 -10.32 -7.64 32.41
N ASN A 95 -10.31 -6.45 33.02
CA ASN A 95 -11.45 -5.54 33.01
C ASN A 95 -11.55 -4.81 31.67
N GLU A 96 -12.78 -4.65 31.18
CA GLU A 96 -13.06 -3.90 29.96
C GLU A 96 -13.28 -2.41 30.26
N PHE A 97 -12.62 -1.54 29.50
CA PHE A 97 -12.81 -0.10 29.55
C PHE A 97 -12.96 0.48 28.15
N LEU A 98 -13.63 1.63 28.06
CA LEU A 98 -13.78 2.37 26.81
C LEU A 98 -12.53 3.23 26.60
N ASP A 99 -11.88 3.04 25.45
CA ASP A 99 -10.77 3.85 24.99
C ASP A 99 -11.19 4.62 23.73
N VAL A 100 -10.70 5.85 23.60
CA VAL A 100 -11.00 6.71 22.46
C VAL A 100 -9.81 6.71 21.52
N VAL A 101 -9.98 6.12 20.35
CA VAL A 101 -9.02 6.26 19.27
C VAL A 101 -9.27 7.60 18.60
N PRO A 102 -8.30 8.54 18.61
CA PRO A 102 -8.51 9.87 18.05
C PRO A 102 -8.61 9.84 16.52
N GLU A 103 -9.28 10.85 15.99
CA GLU A 103 -9.26 11.16 14.55
C GLU A 103 -7.84 11.46 14.10
N MET A 104 -7.53 11.09 12.86
CA MET A 104 -6.23 11.30 12.25
C MET A 104 -6.42 11.55 10.77
N ASP A 105 -5.77 12.58 10.24
CA ASP A 105 -5.69 12.82 8.81
C ASP A 105 -4.82 11.76 8.12
N GLY A 106 -5.20 11.38 6.91
CA GLY A 106 -4.39 10.48 6.09
C GLY A 106 -3.15 11.16 5.57
N LEU A 107 -2.02 10.46 5.63
CA LEU A 107 -0.75 10.93 5.07
C LEU A 107 -0.71 10.76 3.55
N TYR A 108 -1.50 9.84 3.00
CA TYR A 108 -1.53 9.49 1.58
C TYR A 108 -0.12 9.17 1.04
N VAL A 109 0.64 8.34 1.76
CA VAL A 109 2.04 8.02 1.48
C VAL A 109 2.16 7.38 0.10
N LEU A 110 1.44 6.27 -0.13
CA LEU A 110 1.53 5.53 -1.39
C LEU A 110 0.85 6.29 -2.53
N ALA A 111 -0.29 6.92 -2.27
CA ALA A 111 -0.98 7.70 -3.31
C ALA A 111 -0.11 8.85 -3.80
N THR A 112 0.56 9.57 -2.89
CA THR A 112 1.45 10.69 -3.24
C THR A 112 2.73 10.19 -3.92
N ALA A 113 3.37 9.15 -3.39
CA ALA A 113 4.61 8.59 -3.96
C ALA A 113 4.42 8.08 -5.40
N SER A 114 3.25 7.52 -5.70
CA SER A 114 2.88 7.00 -7.02
C SER A 114 2.24 8.03 -7.95
N ASN A 115 2.14 9.31 -7.55
CA ASN A 115 1.43 10.36 -8.29
C ASN A 115 -0.03 10.01 -8.62
N LEU A 116 -0.69 9.26 -7.73
CA LEU A 116 -2.08 8.89 -7.87
C LEU A 116 -2.98 9.90 -7.14
N PRO A 117 -4.22 10.12 -7.62
CA PRO A 117 -5.15 11.00 -6.93
C PRO A 117 -5.45 10.46 -5.52
N LYS A 118 -5.41 11.36 -4.53
CA LYS A 118 -5.79 11.06 -3.14
C LYS A 118 -7.27 10.68 -3.08
N LYS A 119 -7.57 9.39 -3.08
CA LYS A 119 -8.93 8.89 -2.88
C LYS A 119 -9.17 8.71 -1.38
N ARG A 120 -10.25 9.32 -0.86
CA ARG A 120 -10.73 9.02 0.49
C ARG A 120 -11.24 7.58 0.53
N LYS A 121 -11.09 6.92 1.68
CA LYS A 121 -11.65 5.59 1.95
C LYS A 121 -13.13 5.60 1.56
N GLY A 122 -13.51 4.78 0.58
CA GLY A 122 -14.91 4.63 0.18
C GLY A 122 -15.74 4.21 1.39
N LYS A 123 -16.90 4.86 1.61
CA LYS A 123 -17.84 4.40 2.63
C LYS A 123 -18.27 2.98 2.25
N VAL A 124 -17.93 1.99 3.06
CA VAL A 124 -18.57 0.67 2.97
C VAL A 124 -20.03 0.92 3.32
N LYS A 125 -20.94 0.78 2.35
CA LYS A 125 -22.36 0.66 2.65
C LYS A 125 -22.52 -0.71 3.30
N VAL A 126 -22.87 -0.70 4.58
CA VAL A 126 -23.37 -1.89 5.27
C VAL A 126 -24.88 -1.74 5.14
N ASP A 127 -25.46 -2.53 4.24
CA ASP A 127 -26.92 -2.70 4.15
C ASP A 127 -27.42 -3.54 5.34
#